data_AF-Q9XU32-F1
#
_entry.id   AF-Q9XU32-F1
#
_cell.length_a   1.000
_cell.length_b   1.000
_cell.length_c   1.000
_cell.angle_alpha   90.00
_cell.angle_beta   90.00
_cell.angle_gamma   90.00
#
_symmetry.space_group_name_H-M   'P 1'
#
loop_
_entity.id
_entity.type
_entity.pdbx_description
1 polymer ?
#
loop_
_entity_poly.entity_id
_entity_poly.type
_entity_poly.pdbx_seq_one_letter_code
_entity_poly.pdbx_strand_id
1 'polypeptide(L)'
;MPNSKSTENKDSHSIFDIFDLESEDFWYSIWILVREVKWYIDLASLVIAFVGFFGNIFHLAVLTRKSMRILSVSTFLISIAICDFVRMMSTIVTLSPIFYREYLSLHVRLKCQPPPSYLEMYIIYVFHSLETVSMNLSVWFAVFMTIFRALAIRYPLNKRIKSLITSESGLCTVITITILILPFCCLSFFLRTLFPASTWYPSPGCKKFSKGYTQIQYRLLATELSGELGTETSEIMQKVEGLLFKFLPSVVLSLATFALVFAIRKHKKKNCTPGNKSDKEKTTKLVSFVTFTFLIAIVPQGILFMIMFKVFETSMMGAVIDELSTALSFLSVINGTIHLLIIYFMCSEYRKTIRCMFCRKSKPSISAITLTETGNMTHNTKNTI
;
A
#
# COMPACT_ATOMS: atom_id res chain seq x y z
N MET A 1 2.20 -56.74 27.52
CA MET A 1 1.20 -55.64 27.49
C MET A 1 1.76 -54.50 26.66
N PRO A 2 1.29 -54.23 25.43
CA PRO A 2 1.66 -53.01 24.72
C PRO A 2 0.56 -51.97 24.90
N ASN A 3 0.91 -50.77 25.36
CA ASN A 3 0.26 -49.52 24.97
C ASN A 3 1.09 -48.35 25.49
N SER A 4 2.08 -47.95 24.70
CA SER A 4 2.77 -46.65 24.85
C SER A 4 3.06 -46.06 23.48
N LYS A 5 2.01 -45.85 22.69
CA LYS A 5 2.03 -44.98 21.50
C LYS A 5 0.73 -44.19 21.45
N SER A 6 0.74 -42.99 22.04
CA SER A 6 0.06 -41.80 21.54
C SER A 6 -0.06 -40.75 22.65
N THR A 7 0.98 -39.95 22.85
CA THR A 7 0.86 -38.69 23.59
C THR A 7 1.31 -37.48 22.79
N GLU A 8 1.58 -37.65 21.49
CA GLU A 8 2.11 -36.56 20.65
C GLU A 8 1.07 -35.95 19.69
N ASN A 9 -0.23 -36.18 19.90
CA ASN A 9 -1.29 -35.54 19.11
C ASN A 9 -2.43 -34.96 19.97
N LYS A 10 -2.17 -34.69 21.25
CA LYS A 10 -3.17 -34.08 22.15
C LYS A 10 -3.27 -32.56 22.02
N ASP A 11 -2.22 -31.90 21.56
CA ASP A 11 -2.22 -30.44 21.40
C ASP A 11 -3.05 -29.97 20.20
N SER A 12 -3.26 -30.83 19.18
CA SER A 12 -4.24 -30.55 18.15
C SER A 12 -5.65 -30.74 18.68
N HIS A 13 -5.92 -31.84 19.40
CA HIS A 13 -7.29 -32.21 19.78
C HIS A 13 -7.97 -31.34 20.85
N SER A 14 -7.23 -30.61 21.68
CA SER A 14 -7.82 -29.84 22.80
C SER A 14 -8.44 -28.50 22.39
N ILE A 15 -8.40 -28.12 21.11
CA ILE A 15 -8.87 -26.81 20.60
C ILE A 15 -10.29 -26.91 19.98
N PHE A 16 -10.84 -28.13 19.85
CA PHE A 16 -11.99 -28.43 18.99
C PHE A 16 -13.36 -28.58 19.68
N ASP A 17 -13.49 -28.35 20.99
CA ASP A 17 -14.70 -28.71 21.77
C ASP A 17 -15.96 -27.84 21.54
N ILE A 18 -15.97 -26.87 20.61
CA ILE A 18 -17.12 -25.95 20.41
C ILE A 18 -17.88 -26.19 19.08
N PHE A 19 -17.37 -27.03 18.18
CA PHE A 19 -17.95 -27.23 16.86
C PHE A 19 -18.34 -28.69 16.62
N ASP A 20 -19.51 -28.93 16.03
CA ASP A 20 -19.86 -30.24 15.48
C ASP A 20 -18.83 -30.63 14.42
N LEU A 21 -18.37 -31.88 14.39
CA LEU A 21 -17.35 -32.39 13.47
C LEU A 21 -17.59 -31.98 11.99
N GLU A 22 -18.86 -31.91 11.56
CA GLU A 22 -19.24 -31.48 10.21
C GLU A 22 -18.86 -30.03 9.91
N SER A 23 -18.95 -29.15 10.91
CA SER A 23 -18.54 -27.75 10.76
C SER A 23 -17.02 -27.58 10.71
N GLU A 24 -16.26 -28.44 11.40
CA GLU A 24 -14.79 -28.47 11.33
C GLU A 24 -14.33 -28.86 9.92
N ASP A 25 -14.87 -29.95 9.37
CA ASP A 25 -14.56 -30.43 8.03
C ASP A 25 -14.92 -29.40 6.94
N PHE A 26 -16.03 -28.68 7.12
CA PHE A 26 -16.43 -27.59 6.24
C PHE A 26 -15.39 -26.45 6.26
N TRP A 27 -15.03 -25.92 7.43
CA TRP A 27 -14.06 -24.83 7.53
C TRP A 27 -12.67 -25.24 7.05
N TYR A 28 -12.26 -26.48 7.29
CA TYR A 28 -11.02 -27.04 6.76
C TYR A 28 -11.02 -27.08 5.23
N SER A 29 -12.12 -27.52 4.62
CA SER A 29 -12.29 -27.54 3.16
C SER A 29 -12.22 -26.13 2.56
N ILE A 30 -12.86 -25.15 3.20
CA ILE A 30 -12.79 -23.74 2.79
C ILE A 30 -11.36 -23.20 2.94
N TRP A 31 -10.66 -23.53 4.03
CA TRP A 31 -9.29 -23.10 4.25
C TRP A 31 -8.34 -23.61 3.16
N ILE A 32 -8.45 -24.89 2.78
CA ILE A 32 -7.70 -25.45 1.65
C ILE A 32 -8.00 -24.68 0.37
N LEU A 33 -9.28 -24.45 0.05
CA LEU A 33 -9.67 -23.72 -1.16
C LEU A 33 -9.08 -22.31 -1.20
N VAL A 34 -9.17 -21.55 -0.09
CA VAL A 34 -8.64 -20.19 0.01
C VAL A 34 -7.12 -20.20 -0.17
N ARG A 35 -6.42 -21.18 0.41
CA ARG A 35 -4.98 -21.34 0.29
C ARG A 35 -4.53 -21.63 -1.14
N GLU A 36 -5.24 -22.52 -1.84
CA GLU A 36 -4.98 -22.80 -3.26
C GLU A 36 -5.19 -21.54 -4.12
N VAL A 37 -6.30 -20.82 -3.93
CA VAL A 37 -6.57 -19.55 -4.63
C VAL A 37 -5.51 -18.50 -4.32
N LYS A 38 -5.10 -18.40 -3.05
CA LYS A 38 -4.08 -17.45 -2.60
C LYS A 38 -2.73 -17.71 -3.29
N TRP A 39 -2.36 -18.96 -3.52
CA TRP A 39 -1.12 -19.26 -4.25
C TRP A 39 -1.09 -18.60 -5.64
N TYR A 40 -2.18 -18.70 -6.41
CA TYR A 40 -2.29 -18.05 -7.72
C TYR A 40 -2.31 -16.52 -7.60
N ILE A 41 -2.95 -15.99 -6.56
CA ILE A 41 -2.98 -14.56 -6.27
C ILE A 41 -1.58 -14.03 -5.92
N ASP A 42 -0.80 -14.74 -5.12
CA ASP A 42 0.57 -14.36 -4.78
C ASP A 42 1.47 -14.39 -6.03
N LEU A 43 1.28 -15.38 -6.91
CA LEU A 43 2.03 -15.45 -8.17
C LEU A 43 1.71 -14.25 -9.06
N ALA A 44 0.42 -13.92 -9.20
CA ALA A 44 -0.02 -12.73 -9.92
C ALA A 44 0.53 -11.45 -9.27
N SER A 45 0.52 -11.37 -7.93
CA SER A 45 1.06 -10.26 -7.15
C SER A 45 2.54 -10.04 -7.45
N LEU A 46 3.33 -11.11 -7.51
CA LEU A 46 4.75 -11.05 -7.83
C LEU A 46 4.99 -10.47 -9.24
N VAL A 47 4.26 -10.97 -10.24
CA VAL A 47 4.37 -10.48 -11.63
C VAL A 47 3.99 -9.00 -11.72
N ILE A 48 2.87 -8.60 -11.10
CA ILE A 48 2.42 -7.22 -11.06
C ILE A 48 3.44 -6.35 -10.31
N ALA A 49 4.04 -6.84 -9.22
CA ALA A 49 5.02 -6.11 -8.46
C ALA A 49 6.29 -5.80 -9.28
N PHE A 50 6.75 -6.71 -10.13
CA PHE A 50 7.85 -6.43 -11.06
C PHE A 50 7.51 -5.29 -12.04
N VAL A 51 6.30 -5.32 -12.64
CA VAL A 51 5.84 -4.25 -13.53
C VAL A 51 5.70 -2.93 -12.76
N GLY A 52 5.10 -2.98 -11.57
CA GLY A 52 4.89 -1.85 -10.68
C GLY A 52 6.18 -1.24 -10.16
N PHE A 53 7.23 -2.03 -9.95
CA PHE A 53 8.55 -1.57 -9.50
C PHE A 53 9.17 -0.60 -10.51
N PHE A 54 9.33 -1.05 -11.76
CA PHE A 54 9.85 -0.20 -12.83
C PHE A 54 8.89 0.95 -13.18
N GLY A 55 7.58 0.66 -13.17
CA GLY A 55 6.53 1.65 -13.36
C GLY A 55 6.65 2.81 -12.37
N ASN A 56 6.78 2.52 -11.08
CA ASN A 56 6.86 3.55 -10.05
C ASN A 56 8.20 4.32 -10.05
N ILE A 57 9.32 3.70 -10.46
CA ILE A 57 10.57 4.44 -10.71
C ILE A 57 10.35 5.51 -11.79
N PHE A 58 9.76 5.12 -12.93
CA PHE A 58 9.42 6.06 -13.99
C PHE A 58 8.42 7.11 -13.51
N HIS A 59 7.40 6.68 -12.76
CA HIS A 59 6.37 7.56 -12.22
C HIS A 59 6.95 8.67 -11.35
N LEU A 60 7.83 8.30 -10.41
CA LEU A 60 8.53 9.23 -9.53
C LEU A 60 9.41 10.19 -10.32
N ALA A 61 10.13 9.71 -11.34
CA ALA A 61 10.96 10.56 -12.20
C ALA A 61 10.16 11.65 -12.93
N VAL A 62 8.88 11.40 -13.24
CA VAL A 62 7.97 12.38 -13.85
C VAL A 62 7.33 13.28 -12.80
N LEU A 63 6.76 12.72 -11.72
CA LEU A 63 6.05 13.49 -10.70
C LEU A 63 6.97 14.45 -9.92
N THR A 64 8.25 14.13 -9.77
CA THR A 64 9.22 15.00 -9.06
C THR A 64 9.66 16.22 -9.86
N ARG A 65 9.27 16.34 -11.14
CA ARG A 65 9.61 17.51 -11.97
C ARG A 65 8.95 18.77 -11.45
N LYS A 66 9.66 19.91 -11.58
CA LYS A 66 9.22 21.23 -11.08
C LYS A 66 7.81 21.61 -11.53
N SER A 67 7.41 21.26 -12.75
CA SER A 67 6.06 21.51 -13.30
C SER A 67 4.94 20.85 -12.50
N MET A 68 5.22 19.72 -11.86
CA MET A 68 4.23 18.94 -11.12
C MET A 68 4.10 19.39 -9.66
N ARG A 69 5.17 19.88 -9.01
CA ARG A 69 5.22 20.15 -7.55
C ARG A 69 4.55 21.46 -7.08
N ILE A 70 3.53 21.95 -7.78
CA ILE A 70 2.91 23.26 -7.48
C ILE A 70 1.75 23.11 -6.49
N LEU A 71 0.94 22.07 -6.63
CA LEU A 71 -0.29 21.86 -5.86
C LEU A 71 -0.11 20.76 -4.81
N SER A 72 -0.83 20.86 -3.68
CA SER A 72 -0.82 19.86 -2.61
C SER A 72 -1.15 18.44 -3.09
N VAL A 73 -2.07 18.30 -4.05
CA VAL A 73 -2.36 16.98 -4.64
C VAL A 73 -1.15 16.36 -5.31
N SER A 74 -0.34 17.15 -6.02
CA SER A 74 0.86 16.60 -6.63
C SER A 74 1.84 16.10 -5.57
N THR A 75 1.93 16.77 -4.43
CA THR A 75 2.71 16.30 -3.27
C THR A 75 2.18 14.97 -2.76
N PHE A 76 0.87 14.83 -2.54
CA PHE A 76 0.27 13.55 -2.15
C PHE A 76 0.49 12.45 -3.19
N LEU A 77 0.38 12.75 -4.49
CA LEU A 77 0.62 11.76 -5.55
C LEU A 77 2.08 11.30 -5.57
N ILE A 78 3.05 12.19 -5.31
CA ILE A 78 4.47 11.81 -5.15
C ILE A 78 4.62 10.88 -3.94
N SER A 79 4.02 11.22 -2.80
CA SER A 79 4.09 10.41 -1.58
C SER A 79 3.48 9.02 -1.77
N ILE A 80 2.31 8.94 -2.43
CA ILE A 80 1.68 7.69 -2.82
C ILE A 80 2.62 6.87 -3.73
N ALA A 81 3.24 7.50 -4.73
CA ALA A 81 4.17 6.81 -5.63
C ALA A 81 5.43 6.29 -4.91
N ILE A 82 5.90 6.98 -3.85
CA ILE A 82 7.00 6.49 -3.00
C ILE A 82 6.55 5.24 -2.23
N CYS A 83 5.37 5.29 -1.60
CA CYS A 83 4.79 4.14 -0.91
C CYS A 83 4.58 2.96 -1.86
N ASP A 84 4.05 3.20 -3.06
CA ASP A 84 3.84 2.16 -4.05
C ASP A 84 5.17 1.56 -4.51
N PHE A 85 6.20 2.36 -4.78
CA PHE A 85 7.54 1.87 -5.10
C PHE A 85 8.09 0.94 -4.01
N VAL A 86 8.07 1.41 -2.76
CA VAL A 86 8.57 0.64 -1.61
C VAL A 86 7.79 -0.66 -1.45
N ARG A 87 6.47 -0.60 -1.59
CA ARG A 87 5.59 -1.77 -1.51
C ARG A 87 5.88 -2.79 -2.60
N MET A 88 6.06 -2.37 -3.86
CA MET A 88 6.41 -3.29 -4.95
C MET A 88 7.76 -3.98 -4.68
N MET A 89 8.74 -3.24 -4.16
CA MET A 89 10.02 -3.81 -3.76
C MET A 89 9.84 -4.84 -2.62
N SER A 90 9.07 -4.50 -1.60
CA SER A 90 8.75 -5.41 -0.49
C SER A 90 8.05 -6.68 -0.95
N THR A 91 7.02 -6.58 -1.78
CA THR A 91 6.31 -7.74 -2.33
C THR A 91 7.27 -8.66 -3.09
N ILE A 92 8.19 -8.12 -3.90
CA ILE A 92 9.20 -8.92 -4.62
C ILE A 92 10.12 -9.65 -3.63
N VAL A 93 10.66 -8.95 -2.64
CA VAL A 93 11.60 -9.53 -1.67
C VAL A 93 10.93 -10.59 -0.77
N THR A 94 9.67 -10.39 -0.41
CA THR A 94 8.89 -11.33 0.42
C THR A 94 8.48 -12.58 -0.37
N LEU A 95 7.96 -12.42 -1.60
CA LEU A 95 7.41 -13.54 -2.36
C LEU A 95 8.46 -14.34 -3.14
N SER A 96 9.54 -13.73 -3.62
CA SER A 96 10.55 -14.43 -4.43
C SER A 96 11.17 -15.65 -3.73
N PRO A 97 11.56 -15.58 -2.44
CA PRO A 97 12.07 -16.75 -1.72
C PRO A 97 11.03 -17.86 -1.57
N ILE A 98 9.74 -17.51 -1.40
CA ILE A 98 8.65 -18.48 -1.28
C ILE A 98 8.51 -19.27 -2.59
N PHE A 99 8.42 -18.58 -3.73
CA PHE A 99 8.33 -19.23 -5.03
C PHE A 99 9.61 -19.99 -5.41
N TYR A 100 10.78 -19.50 -5.02
CA TYR A 100 12.03 -20.22 -5.23
C TYR A 100 12.06 -21.54 -4.43
N ARG A 101 11.56 -21.55 -3.20
CA ARG A 101 11.46 -22.75 -2.37
C ARG A 101 10.46 -23.76 -2.94
N GLU A 102 9.35 -23.28 -3.50
CA GLU A 102 8.38 -24.14 -4.18
C GLU A 102 8.97 -24.74 -5.47
N TYR A 103 9.65 -23.93 -6.28
CA TYR A 103 10.38 -24.45 -7.43
C TYR A 103 11.43 -25.51 -7.05
N LEU A 104 12.10 -25.32 -5.91
CA LEU A 104 13.06 -26.28 -5.38
C LEU A 104 12.39 -27.58 -4.92
N SER A 105 11.14 -27.53 -4.43
CA SER A 105 10.36 -28.69 -3.98
C SER A 105 10.11 -29.70 -5.13
N LEU A 106 10.02 -29.19 -6.37
CA LEU A 106 9.87 -30.01 -7.58
C LEU A 106 11.14 -30.80 -7.95
N HIS A 107 12.31 -30.33 -7.52
CA HIS A 107 13.61 -30.90 -7.91
C HIS A 107 14.34 -31.59 -6.75
N VAL A 108 13.98 -31.26 -5.51
CA VAL A 108 14.63 -31.73 -4.29
C VAL A 108 13.55 -32.19 -3.32
N ARG A 109 13.72 -33.39 -2.76
CA ARG A 109 12.82 -33.92 -1.72
C ARG A 109 12.71 -32.91 -0.57
N LEU A 110 11.49 -32.61 -0.11
CA LEU A 110 11.24 -31.66 0.99
C LEU A 110 12.11 -31.93 2.24
N LYS A 111 12.33 -33.21 2.58
CA LYS A 111 13.20 -33.63 3.70
C LYS A 111 14.70 -33.33 3.52
N CYS A 112 15.11 -32.90 2.33
CA CYS A 112 16.47 -32.48 1.99
C CYS A 112 16.59 -30.96 1.79
N GLN A 113 15.50 -30.21 1.90
CA GLN A 113 15.54 -28.77 1.79
C GLN A 113 15.88 -28.14 3.15
N PRO A 114 16.98 -27.37 3.25
CA PRO A 114 17.29 -26.69 4.48
C PRO A 114 16.25 -25.61 4.78
N PRO A 115 15.93 -25.37 6.08
CA PRO A 115 15.06 -24.27 6.47
C PRO A 115 15.65 -22.92 6.05
N PRO A 116 14.84 -21.84 6.02
CA PRO A 116 15.35 -20.48 5.88
C PRO A 116 16.44 -20.16 6.89
N SER A 117 17.47 -19.44 6.45
CA SER A 117 18.48 -18.90 7.36
C SER A 117 17.87 -17.77 8.20
N TYR A 118 18.50 -17.46 9.34
CA TYR A 118 18.09 -16.31 10.17
C TYR A 118 18.02 -15.01 9.35
N LEU A 119 19.05 -14.74 8.52
CA LEU A 119 19.13 -13.54 7.70
C LEU A 119 18.01 -13.49 6.65
N GLU A 120 17.71 -14.62 6.00
CA GLU A 120 16.61 -14.72 5.04
C GLU A 120 15.27 -14.40 5.71
N MET A 121 14.98 -15.02 6.85
CA MET A 121 13.73 -14.76 7.59
C MET A 121 13.66 -13.32 8.09
N TYR A 122 14.77 -12.76 8.57
CA TYR A 122 14.81 -11.40 9.07
C TYR A 122 14.56 -10.38 7.94
N ILE A 123 15.18 -10.57 6.77
CA ILE A 123 14.93 -9.74 5.59
C ILE A 123 13.45 -9.82 5.18
N ILE A 124 12.89 -11.03 5.06
CA ILE A 124 11.47 -11.22 4.72
C ILE A 124 10.58 -10.48 5.73
N TYR A 125 10.87 -10.62 7.02
CA TYR A 125 10.09 -9.96 8.08
C TYR A 125 10.17 -8.42 7.99
N VAL A 126 11.35 -7.86 7.76
CA VAL A 126 11.55 -6.41 7.60
C VAL A 126 10.80 -5.89 6.37
N PHE A 127 10.91 -6.57 5.22
CA PHE A 127 10.26 -6.14 3.99
C PHE A 127 8.74 -6.30 4.04
N HIS A 128 8.23 -7.38 4.65
CA HIS A 128 6.80 -7.52 4.94
C HIS A 128 6.28 -6.38 5.83
N SER A 129 7.01 -6.02 6.88
CA SER A 129 6.66 -4.87 7.73
C SER A 129 6.63 -3.57 6.93
N LEU A 130 7.65 -3.35 6.09
CA LEU A 130 7.75 -2.18 5.21
C LEU A 130 6.62 -2.12 4.16
N GLU A 131 6.15 -3.27 3.68
CA GLU A 131 4.99 -3.40 2.79
C GLU A 131 3.73 -2.86 3.47
N THR A 132 3.47 -3.33 4.70
CA THR A 132 2.33 -2.93 5.52
C THR A 132 2.36 -1.43 5.84
N VAL A 133 3.51 -0.90 6.27
CA VAL A 133 3.66 0.54 6.54
C VAL A 133 3.37 1.36 5.28
N SER A 134 3.94 0.96 4.14
CA SER A 134 3.79 1.68 2.88
C SER A 134 2.34 1.66 2.39
N MET A 135 1.65 0.52 2.53
CA MET A 135 0.22 0.42 2.26
C MET A 135 -0.58 1.40 3.13
N ASN A 136 -0.36 1.37 4.45
CA ASN A 136 -1.09 2.19 5.40
C ASN A 136 -0.88 3.69 5.15
N LEU A 137 0.36 4.11 4.89
CA LEU A 137 0.69 5.50 4.54
C LEU A 137 0.01 5.94 3.25
N SER A 138 0.08 5.12 2.19
CA SER A 138 -0.52 5.43 0.89
C SER A 138 -2.03 5.68 1.01
N VAL A 139 -2.71 4.87 1.81
CA VAL A 139 -4.15 4.99 2.07
C VAL A 139 -4.48 6.29 2.78
N TRP A 140 -3.76 6.63 3.84
CA TRP A 140 -3.97 7.89 4.56
C TRP A 140 -3.63 9.11 3.70
N PHE A 141 -2.60 9.04 2.86
CA PHE A 141 -2.33 10.10 1.88
C PHE A 141 -3.49 10.28 0.91
N ALA A 142 -4.10 9.19 0.42
CA ALA A 142 -5.30 9.26 -0.42
C ALA A 142 -6.48 9.90 0.32
N VAL A 143 -6.72 9.55 1.59
CA VAL A 143 -7.75 10.17 2.44
C VAL A 143 -7.57 11.68 2.54
N PHE A 144 -6.38 12.15 2.96
CA PHE A 144 -6.13 13.58 3.14
C PHE A 144 -6.14 14.34 1.81
N MET A 145 -5.61 13.75 0.74
CA MET A 145 -5.71 14.29 -0.62
C MET A 145 -7.18 14.52 -1.02
N THR A 146 -8.06 13.56 -0.73
CA THR A 146 -9.50 13.64 -1.00
C THR A 146 -10.17 14.75 -0.21
N ILE A 147 -9.90 14.80 1.10
CA ILE A 147 -10.45 15.81 2.01
C ILE A 147 -10.03 17.21 1.58
N PHE A 148 -8.73 17.41 1.29
CA PHE A 148 -8.20 18.70 0.83
C PHE A 148 -8.92 19.16 -0.43
N ARG A 149 -9.18 18.23 -1.36
CA ARG A 149 -9.91 18.55 -2.59
C ARG A 149 -11.39 18.82 -2.35
N ALA A 150 -12.06 18.03 -1.52
CA ALA A 150 -13.45 18.27 -1.17
C ALA A 150 -13.64 19.66 -0.52
N LEU A 151 -12.75 20.03 0.40
CA LEU A 151 -12.75 21.35 1.05
C LEU A 151 -12.48 22.48 0.06
N ALA A 152 -11.47 22.34 -0.81
CA ALA A 152 -11.11 23.32 -1.82
C ALA A 152 -12.26 23.62 -2.80
N ILE A 153 -13.06 22.61 -3.17
CA ILE A 153 -14.22 22.76 -4.05
C ILE A 153 -15.40 23.36 -3.31
N ARG A 154 -15.64 22.93 -2.06
CA ARG A 154 -16.79 23.37 -1.27
C ARG A 154 -16.68 24.82 -0.80
N TYR A 155 -15.47 25.28 -0.51
CA TYR A 155 -15.21 26.59 0.09
C TYR A 155 -14.12 27.39 -0.65
N PRO A 156 -14.31 27.73 -1.94
CA PRO A 156 -13.28 28.33 -2.78
C PRO A 156 -12.82 29.73 -2.34
N LEU A 157 -13.65 30.46 -1.57
CA LEU A 157 -13.36 31.83 -1.11
C LEU A 157 -12.73 31.87 0.29
N ASN A 158 -12.61 30.73 0.98
CA ASN A 158 -12.04 30.70 2.32
C ASN A 158 -10.50 30.75 2.25
N LYS A 159 -9.90 31.81 2.81
CA LYS A 159 -8.45 32.04 2.82
C LYS A 159 -7.67 30.87 3.44
N ARG A 160 -8.17 30.27 4.53
CA ARG A 160 -7.51 29.11 5.17
C ARG A 160 -7.47 27.90 4.24
N ILE A 161 -8.56 27.67 3.52
CA ILE A 161 -8.68 26.54 2.58
C ILE A 161 -7.84 26.76 1.32
N LYS A 162 -7.70 28.01 0.87
CA LYS A 162 -6.76 28.34 -0.22
C LYS A 162 -5.32 27.95 0.14
N SER A 163 -4.93 28.09 1.41
CA SER A 163 -3.61 27.66 1.89
C SER A 163 -3.40 26.15 1.78
N LEU A 164 -4.43 25.32 2.03
CA LEU A 164 -4.33 23.85 1.93
C LEU A 164 -4.06 23.34 0.50
N ILE A 165 -4.23 24.18 -0.52
CA ILE A 165 -4.01 23.83 -1.92
C ILE A 165 -2.51 23.95 -2.28
N THR A 166 -1.69 24.62 -1.47
CA THR A 166 -0.25 24.81 -1.74
C THR A 166 0.54 23.53 -1.50
N SER A 167 1.59 23.32 -2.29
CA SER A 167 2.50 22.18 -2.11
C SER A 167 3.11 22.09 -0.70
N GLU A 168 3.39 23.24 -0.07
CA GLU A 168 3.96 23.32 1.28
C GLU A 168 3.00 22.77 2.33
N SER A 169 1.72 23.14 2.28
CA SER A 169 0.70 22.59 3.19
C SER A 169 0.53 21.08 2.98
N GLY A 170 0.59 20.61 1.73
CA GLY A 170 0.57 19.19 1.41
C GLY A 170 1.77 18.44 2.00
N LEU A 171 2.97 18.99 1.86
CA LEU A 171 4.21 18.40 2.39
C LEU A 171 4.19 18.33 3.91
N CYS A 172 3.80 19.41 4.58
CA CYS A 172 3.64 19.44 6.03
C CYS A 172 2.68 18.33 6.50
N THR A 173 1.54 18.18 5.81
CA THR A 173 0.54 17.15 6.13
C THR A 173 1.09 15.73 5.94
N VAL A 174 1.80 15.47 4.83
CA VAL A 174 2.46 14.18 4.57
C VAL A 174 3.46 13.84 5.68
N ILE A 175 4.30 14.80 6.08
CA ILE A 175 5.29 14.62 7.14
C ILE A 175 4.58 14.32 8.47
N THR A 176 3.55 15.08 8.83
CA THR A 176 2.76 14.85 10.05
C THR A 176 2.14 13.45 10.07
N ILE A 177 1.47 13.03 9.00
CA ILE A 177 0.88 11.68 8.91
C ILE A 177 1.96 10.61 9.06
N THR A 178 3.11 10.78 8.40
CA THR A 178 4.22 9.82 8.47
C THR A 178 4.76 9.69 9.90
N ILE A 179 4.96 10.82 10.59
CA ILE A 179 5.42 10.85 11.99
C ILE A 179 4.39 10.22 12.94
N LEU A 180 3.09 10.35 12.65
CA LEU A 180 2.04 9.74 13.48
C LEU A 180 1.94 8.22 13.29
N ILE A 181 2.11 7.73 12.07
CA ILE A 181 1.93 6.30 11.74
C ILE A 181 3.19 5.48 12.05
N LEU A 182 4.38 6.04 11.78
CA LEU A 182 5.64 5.30 11.91
C LEU A 182 5.89 4.71 13.32
N PRO A 183 5.62 5.41 14.44
CA PRO A 183 5.79 4.84 15.78
C PRO A 183 4.91 3.60 16.04
N PHE A 184 3.66 3.61 15.56
CA PHE A 184 2.78 2.43 15.67
C PHE A 184 3.37 1.24 14.91
N CYS A 185 3.88 1.49 13.70
CA CYS A 185 4.52 0.45 12.90
C CYS A 185 5.81 -0.08 13.54
N CYS A 186 6.63 0.82 14.10
CA CYS A 186 7.82 0.43 14.84
C CYS A 186 7.45 -0.46 16.05
N LEU A 187 6.41 -0.09 16.79
CA LEU A 187 5.93 -0.91 17.91
C LEU A 187 5.46 -2.29 17.44
N SER A 188 4.63 -2.38 16.38
CA SER A 188 4.19 -3.66 15.80
C SER A 188 5.38 -4.53 15.34
N PHE A 189 6.45 -3.91 14.84
CA PHE A 189 7.68 -4.60 14.44
C PHE A 189 8.46 -5.15 15.63
N PHE A 190 8.68 -4.34 16.67
CA PHE A 190 9.47 -4.73 17.85
C PHE A 190 8.74 -5.67 18.80
N LEU A 191 7.42 -5.81 18.70
CA LEU A 191 6.66 -6.77 19.52
C LEU A 191 6.93 -8.23 19.13
N ARG A 192 7.51 -8.51 17.96
CA ARG A 192 7.79 -9.86 17.48
C ARG A 192 9.26 -10.02 17.10
N THR A 193 9.83 -11.18 17.38
CA THR A 193 11.22 -11.52 17.02
C THR A 193 11.37 -12.98 16.62
N LEU A 194 12.49 -13.30 15.98
CA LEU A 194 12.82 -14.65 15.55
C LEU A 194 13.45 -15.43 16.70
N PHE A 195 12.79 -16.51 17.11
CA PHE A 195 13.27 -17.45 18.13
C PHE A 195 13.72 -18.76 17.50
N PRO A 196 14.79 -19.40 18.02
CA PRO A 196 15.18 -20.75 17.62
C PRO A 196 14.13 -21.74 18.15
N ALA A 197 13.38 -22.37 17.25
CA ALA A 197 12.28 -23.27 17.61
C ALA A 197 12.70 -24.74 17.65
N SER A 198 13.54 -25.17 16.70
CA SER A 198 14.01 -26.54 16.60
C SER A 198 15.29 -26.64 15.79
N THR A 199 15.94 -27.81 15.81
CA THR A 199 17.10 -28.10 14.95
C THR A 199 16.67 -29.05 13.84
N TRP A 200 16.85 -28.63 12.59
CA TRP A 200 16.62 -29.43 11.40
C TRP A 200 17.85 -30.27 11.06
N TYR A 201 17.60 -31.52 10.70
CA TYR A 201 18.59 -32.48 10.24
C TYR A 201 18.22 -32.94 8.82
N PRO A 202 19.19 -33.01 7.90
CA PRO A 202 18.95 -33.59 6.59
C PRO A 202 18.64 -35.09 6.75
N SER A 203 17.64 -35.58 6.02
CA SER A 203 17.33 -37.01 5.99
C SER A 203 18.54 -37.82 5.47
N PRO A 204 18.76 -39.08 5.92
CA PRO A 204 19.92 -39.89 5.52
C PRO A 204 20.15 -40.05 4.00
N GLY A 205 19.12 -39.83 3.18
CA GLY A 205 19.21 -39.88 1.72
C GLY A 205 19.75 -38.62 1.04
N CYS A 206 20.03 -37.54 1.78
CA CYS A 206 20.41 -36.25 1.22
C CYS A 206 21.94 -36.14 1.03
N LYS A 207 22.45 -36.57 -0.14
CA LYS A 207 23.89 -36.69 -0.45
C LYS A 207 24.70 -35.37 -0.43
N LYS A 208 24.06 -34.20 -0.45
CA LYS A 208 24.73 -32.89 -0.54
C LYS A 208 25.21 -32.32 0.81
N PHE A 209 24.84 -32.94 1.92
CA PHE A 209 25.19 -32.46 3.25
C PHE A 209 26.35 -33.26 3.85
N SER A 210 27.25 -32.57 4.55
CA SER A 210 28.30 -33.22 5.33
C SER A 210 27.70 -34.00 6.50
N LYS A 211 28.42 -35.02 6.99
CA LYS A 211 28.02 -35.76 8.19
C LYS A 211 27.88 -34.79 9.37
N GLY A 212 26.77 -34.86 10.09
CA GLY A 212 26.48 -34.01 11.24
C GLY A 212 26.07 -32.57 10.89
N TYR A 213 25.78 -32.25 9.62
CA TYR A 213 25.21 -30.95 9.27
C TYR A 213 23.84 -30.76 9.94
N THR A 214 23.65 -29.63 10.59
CA THR A 214 22.39 -29.23 11.22
C THR A 214 22.11 -27.77 10.91
N GLN A 215 20.83 -27.39 10.98
CA GLN A 215 20.44 -26.00 10.84
C GLN A 215 19.29 -25.67 11.78
N ILE A 216 19.36 -24.52 12.43
CA ILE A 216 18.30 -24.04 13.32
C ILE A 216 17.08 -23.60 12.48
N GLN A 217 15.90 -24.05 12.89
CA GLN A 217 14.62 -23.53 12.41
C GLN A 217 14.18 -22.40 13.31
N TYR A 218 13.89 -21.25 12.72
CA TYR A 218 13.38 -20.09 13.45
C TYR A 218 11.87 -19.97 13.29
N ARG A 219 11.21 -19.42 14.32
CA ARG A 219 9.80 -19.02 14.27
C ARG A 219 9.68 -17.57 14.74
N LEU A 220 8.74 -16.84 14.17
CA LEU A 220 8.41 -15.50 14.62
C LEU A 220 7.44 -15.61 15.81
N LEU A 221 7.87 -15.19 17.00
CA LEU A 221 7.05 -15.21 18.23
C LEU A 221 7.02 -13.83 18.88
N ALA A 222 6.08 -13.63 19.80
CA ALA A 222 6.01 -12.41 20.61
C ALA A 222 7.25 -12.28 21.51
N THR A 223 7.71 -11.05 21.71
CA THR A 223 8.89 -10.69 22.54
C THR A 223 8.53 -10.52 24.01
N GLU A 224 9.51 -10.49 24.91
CA GLU A 224 9.28 -10.10 26.31
C GLU A 224 8.69 -8.68 26.47
N LEU A 225 8.91 -7.78 25.50
CA LEU A 225 8.27 -6.45 25.47
C LEU A 225 6.74 -6.55 25.43
N SER A 226 6.21 -7.66 24.90
CA SER A 226 4.77 -7.93 24.93
C SER A 226 4.25 -8.35 26.33
N GLY A 227 5.15 -8.62 27.29
CA GLY A 227 4.84 -8.96 28.67
C GLY A 227 4.57 -10.45 28.90
N GLU A 228 4.22 -10.80 30.15
CA GLU A 228 3.78 -12.15 30.55
C GLU A 228 2.50 -12.58 29.81
N LEU A 229 1.70 -11.59 29.39
CA LEU A 229 0.54 -11.69 28.51
C LEU A 229 0.92 -11.47 27.03
N GLY A 230 2.09 -11.92 26.62
CA GLY A 230 2.70 -11.49 25.36
C GLY A 230 1.84 -11.69 24.11
N THR A 231 1.11 -12.80 24.07
CA THR A 231 0.13 -13.09 23.02
C THR A 231 -1.03 -12.10 23.06
N GLU A 232 -1.60 -11.81 24.24
CA GLU A 232 -2.72 -10.88 24.40
C GLU A 232 -2.34 -9.45 23.99
N THR A 233 -1.16 -8.97 24.40
CA THR A 233 -0.67 -7.63 23.99
C THR A 233 -0.50 -7.56 22.48
N SER A 234 0.06 -8.61 21.86
CA SER A 234 0.19 -8.69 20.41
C SER A 234 -1.16 -8.70 19.70
N GLU A 235 -2.14 -9.44 20.23
CA GLU A 235 -3.50 -9.52 19.69
C GLU A 235 -4.24 -8.18 19.80
N ILE A 236 -4.15 -7.50 20.96
CA ILE A 236 -4.73 -6.17 21.16
C ILE A 236 -4.12 -5.19 20.16
N MET A 237 -2.80 -5.19 19.99
CA MET A 237 -2.13 -4.32 19.02
C MET A 237 -2.57 -4.61 17.58
N GLN A 238 -2.74 -5.88 17.19
CA GLN A 238 -3.27 -6.26 15.88
C GLN A 238 -4.71 -5.77 15.67
N LYS A 239 -5.56 -5.85 16.70
CA LYS A 239 -6.93 -5.30 16.67
C LYS A 239 -6.91 -3.77 16.49
N VAL A 240 -6.05 -3.06 17.23
CA VAL A 240 -5.88 -1.60 17.10
C VAL A 240 -5.36 -1.24 15.70
N GLU A 241 -4.39 -2.00 15.17
CA GLU A 241 -3.82 -1.80 13.85
C GLU A 241 -4.89 -1.95 12.75
N GLY A 242 -5.67 -3.03 12.79
CA GLY A 242 -6.75 -3.22 11.83
C GLY A 242 -7.85 -2.16 11.93
N LEU A 243 -8.17 -1.68 13.14
CA LEU A 243 -9.12 -0.59 13.34
C LEU A 243 -8.62 0.72 12.72
N LEU A 244 -7.39 1.13 13.04
CA LEU A 244 -6.82 2.41 12.61
C LEU A 244 -6.40 2.44 11.14
N PHE A 245 -5.98 1.31 10.57
CA PHE A 245 -5.37 1.26 9.24
C PHE A 245 -6.16 0.50 8.18
N LYS A 246 -7.17 -0.30 8.56
CA LYS A 246 -8.08 -0.94 7.59
C LYS A 246 -9.48 -0.34 7.68
N PHE A 247 -10.12 -0.41 8.86
CA PHE A 247 -11.52 -0.01 9.02
C PHE A 247 -11.72 1.51 8.94
N LEU A 248 -11.03 2.28 9.78
CA LEU A 248 -11.19 3.73 9.84
C LEU A 248 -10.93 4.41 8.47
N PRO A 249 -9.81 4.15 7.75
CA PRO A 249 -9.60 4.75 6.45
C PRO A 249 -10.61 4.30 5.40
N SER A 250 -11.13 3.06 5.45
CA SER A 250 -12.22 2.62 4.58
C SER A 250 -13.46 3.51 4.73
N VAL A 251 -13.88 3.77 5.98
CA VAL A 251 -15.03 4.63 6.28
C VAL A 251 -14.76 6.08 5.89
N VAL A 252 -13.63 6.64 6.34
CA VAL A 252 -13.29 8.05 6.11
C VAL A 252 -13.11 8.33 4.61
N LEU A 253 -12.44 7.45 3.86
CA LEU A 253 -12.25 7.60 2.42
C LEU A 253 -13.59 7.52 1.68
N SER A 254 -14.49 6.62 2.10
CA SER A 254 -15.83 6.49 1.50
C SER A 254 -16.64 7.76 1.69
N LEU A 255 -16.67 8.29 2.92
CA LEU A 255 -17.35 9.54 3.24
C LEU A 255 -16.73 10.74 2.52
N ALA A 256 -15.39 10.82 2.47
CA ALA A 256 -14.68 11.89 1.78
C ALA A 256 -14.94 11.85 0.26
N THR A 257 -14.97 10.65 -0.34
CA THR A 257 -15.26 10.47 -1.77
C THR A 257 -16.70 10.85 -2.08
N PHE A 258 -17.66 10.43 -1.24
CA PHE A 258 -19.05 10.86 -1.37
C PHE A 258 -19.20 12.38 -1.28
N ALA A 259 -18.57 13.01 -0.28
CA ALA A 259 -18.57 14.46 -0.11
C ALA A 259 -17.94 15.18 -1.31
N LEU A 260 -16.87 14.62 -1.89
CA LEU A 260 -16.22 15.14 -3.09
C LEU A 260 -17.16 15.07 -4.31
N VAL A 261 -17.77 13.92 -4.57
CA VAL A 261 -18.73 13.73 -5.67
C VAL A 261 -19.94 14.66 -5.52
N PHE A 262 -20.46 14.79 -4.30
CA PHE A 262 -21.54 15.72 -4.00
C PHE A 262 -21.14 17.18 -4.25
N ALA A 263 -19.94 17.59 -3.82
CA ALA A 263 -19.42 18.93 -4.05
C ALA A 263 -19.29 19.25 -5.55
N ILE A 264 -18.84 18.29 -6.37
CA ILE A 264 -18.77 18.41 -7.83
C ILE A 264 -20.15 18.68 -8.42
N ARG A 265 -21.14 17.84 -8.08
CA ARG A 265 -22.52 17.96 -8.60
C ARG A 265 -23.14 19.30 -8.24
N LYS A 266 -22.97 19.74 -7.00
CA LYS A 266 -23.47 21.04 -6.50
C LYS A 266 -22.80 22.22 -7.21
N HIS A 267 -21.48 22.17 -7.42
CA HIS A 267 -20.74 23.23 -8.11
C HIS A 267 -21.11 23.31 -9.60
N LYS A 268 -21.31 22.17 -10.28
CA LYS A 268 -21.78 22.10 -11.68
C LYS A 268 -23.16 22.74 -11.85
N LYS A 269 -24.07 22.54 -10.90
CA LYS A 269 -25.42 23.13 -10.92
C LYS A 269 -25.44 24.65 -10.73
N LYS A 270 -24.50 25.21 -9.96
CA LYS A 270 -24.46 26.65 -9.64
C LYS A 270 -23.70 27.50 -10.67
N ASN A 271 -22.66 26.96 -11.30
CA ASN A 271 -21.78 27.71 -12.18
C ASN A 271 -21.96 27.26 -13.63
N CYS A 272 -22.82 27.93 -14.40
CA CYS A 272 -22.92 27.78 -15.86
C CYS A 272 -21.96 28.70 -16.65
N THR A 273 -21.20 29.58 -16.00
CA THR A 273 -20.27 30.52 -16.69
C THR A 273 -18.89 29.92 -16.99
N PRO A 274 -18.29 30.08 -18.19
CA PRO A 274 -17.10 29.29 -18.62
C PRO A 274 -15.73 29.67 -18.04
N GLY A 275 -15.59 30.76 -17.28
CA GLY A 275 -14.33 31.53 -17.24
C GLY A 275 -13.08 30.98 -16.52
N ASN A 276 -13.14 29.91 -15.70
CA ASN A 276 -11.93 29.36 -15.03
C ASN A 276 -12.07 27.87 -14.64
N LYS A 277 -12.92 27.14 -15.38
CA LYS A 277 -13.41 25.81 -15.00
C LYS A 277 -12.44 24.66 -15.31
N SER A 278 -11.64 24.77 -16.36
CA SER A 278 -10.98 23.61 -16.98
C SER A 278 -10.04 22.86 -16.03
N ASP A 279 -9.12 23.54 -15.34
CA ASP A 279 -8.05 22.85 -14.62
C ASP A 279 -8.47 22.35 -13.23
N LYS A 280 -9.36 23.09 -12.55
CA LYS A 280 -9.99 22.61 -11.30
C LYS A 280 -10.85 21.38 -11.58
N GLU A 281 -11.67 21.42 -12.63
CA GLU A 281 -12.53 20.28 -13.00
C GLU A 281 -11.71 19.04 -13.38
N LYS A 282 -10.64 19.19 -14.16
CA LYS A 282 -9.73 18.08 -14.50
C LYS A 282 -9.08 17.46 -13.27
N THR A 283 -8.51 18.29 -12.38
CA THR A 283 -7.84 17.82 -11.16
C THR A 283 -8.82 17.09 -10.24
N THR A 284 -10.05 17.59 -10.13
CA THR A 284 -11.09 16.97 -9.33
C THR A 284 -11.53 15.61 -9.89
N LYS A 285 -11.74 15.50 -11.21
CA LYS A 285 -12.06 14.21 -11.85
C LYS A 285 -10.94 13.18 -11.65
N LEU A 286 -9.68 13.61 -11.82
CA LEU A 286 -8.50 12.78 -11.54
C LEU A 286 -8.54 12.26 -10.10
N VAL A 287 -8.70 13.15 -9.12
CA VAL A 287 -8.71 12.78 -7.70
C VAL A 287 -9.87 11.83 -7.41
N SER A 288 -11.09 12.12 -7.87
CA SER A 288 -12.23 11.22 -7.65
C SER A 288 -12.01 9.81 -8.21
N PHE A 289 -11.32 9.69 -9.36
CA PHE A 289 -11.03 8.38 -9.94
C PHE A 289 -9.94 7.64 -9.15
N VAL A 290 -8.83 8.32 -8.82
CA VAL A 290 -7.77 7.74 -7.99
C VAL A 290 -8.34 7.27 -6.64
N THR A 291 -9.19 8.08 -6.00
CA THR A 291 -9.75 7.72 -4.68
C THR A 291 -10.72 6.55 -4.77
N PHE A 292 -11.42 6.42 -5.91
CA PHE A 292 -12.29 5.28 -6.16
C PHE A 292 -11.49 3.97 -6.32
N THR A 293 -10.30 3.99 -6.94
CA THR A 293 -9.45 2.79 -7.02
C THR A 293 -8.88 2.40 -5.66
N PHE A 294 -8.52 3.37 -4.81
CA PHE A 294 -8.20 3.11 -3.41
C PHE A 294 -9.38 2.48 -2.65
N LEU A 295 -10.63 2.94 -2.86
CA LEU A 295 -11.80 2.34 -2.23
C LEU A 295 -11.96 0.86 -2.59
N ILE A 296 -11.80 0.52 -3.87
CA ILE A 296 -11.87 -0.89 -4.33
C ILE A 296 -10.81 -1.74 -3.61
N ALA A 297 -9.62 -1.20 -3.35
CA ALA A 297 -8.56 -1.93 -2.66
C ALA A 297 -8.82 -2.09 -1.14
N ILE A 298 -9.30 -1.03 -0.47
CA ILE A 298 -9.33 -0.96 0.99
C ILE A 298 -10.66 -1.46 1.57
N VAL A 299 -11.80 -1.14 0.92
CA VAL A 299 -13.13 -1.46 1.48
C VAL A 299 -13.29 -2.96 1.76
N PRO A 300 -12.91 -3.87 0.85
CA PRO A 300 -12.94 -5.31 1.13
C PRO A 300 -12.10 -5.70 2.36
N GLN A 301 -10.92 -5.11 2.54
CA GLN A 301 -10.07 -5.36 3.70
C GLN A 301 -10.69 -4.83 5.01
N GLY A 302 -11.33 -3.66 4.96
CA GLY A 302 -12.05 -3.09 6.10
C GLY A 302 -13.28 -3.89 6.51
N ILE A 303 -14.01 -4.47 5.55
CA ILE A 303 -15.14 -5.37 5.81
C ILE A 303 -14.65 -6.67 6.44
N LEU A 304 -13.60 -7.29 5.91
CA LEU A 304 -13.03 -8.49 6.52
C LEU A 304 -12.53 -8.26 7.93
N PHE A 305 -11.92 -7.11 8.21
CA PHE A 305 -11.51 -6.77 9.57
C PHE A 305 -12.72 -6.71 10.53
N MET A 306 -13.85 -6.14 10.11
CA MET A 306 -15.07 -6.16 10.93
C MET A 306 -15.61 -7.56 11.18
N ILE A 307 -15.55 -8.44 10.18
CA ILE A 307 -15.97 -9.84 10.32
C ILE A 307 -15.01 -10.55 11.29
N MET A 308 -13.69 -10.40 11.11
CA MET A 308 -12.67 -10.93 11.99
C MET A 308 -12.90 -10.50 13.46
N PHE A 309 -13.22 -9.22 13.69
CA PHE A 309 -13.48 -8.70 15.03
C PHE A 309 -14.65 -9.39 15.73
N LYS A 310 -15.68 -9.83 14.99
CA LYS A 310 -16.83 -10.54 15.56
C LYS A 310 -16.62 -12.03 15.74
N VAL A 311 -15.71 -12.64 14.98
CA VAL A 311 -15.59 -14.11 14.86
C VAL A 311 -14.31 -14.65 15.52
N PHE A 312 -13.56 -13.79 16.20
CA PHE A 312 -12.24 -14.11 16.77
C PHE A 312 -12.23 -15.27 17.78
N GLU A 313 -13.39 -15.72 18.26
CA GLU A 313 -13.48 -16.84 19.21
C GLU A 313 -13.27 -18.22 18.59
N THR A 314 -13.10 -18.32 17.26
CA THR A 314 -13.08 -19.61 16.56
C THR A 314 -11.79 -19.76 15.72
N SER A 315 -10.93 -20.71 16.10
CA SER A 315 -9.55 -20.82 15.56
C SER A 315 -9.50 -21.03 14.04
N MET A 316 -10.37 -21.90 13.51
CA MET A 316 -10.40 -22.22 12.08
C MET A 316 -10.98 -21.10 11.22
N MET A 317 -12.08 -20.48 11.64
CA MET A 317 -12.67 -19.36 10.89
C MET A 317 -11.74 -18.14 10.91
N GLY A 318 -11.03 -17.92 12.02
CA GLY A 318 -9.94 -16.94 12.11
C GLY A 318 -8.85 -17.17 11.06
N ALA A 319 -8.38 -18.41 10.91
CA ALA A 319 -7.38 -18.78 9.90
C ALA A 319 -7.87 -18.56 8.46
N VAL A 320 -9.13 -18.91 8.16
CA VAL A 320 -9.74 -18.64 6.84
C VAL A 320 -9.80 -17.14 6.56
N ILE A 321 -10.20 -16.33 7.54
CA ILE A 321 -10.32 -14.87 7.39
C ILE A 321 -8.93 -14.23 7.23
N ASP A 322 -7.92 -14.70 7.94
CA ASP A 322 -6.55 -14.21 7.82
C ASP A 322 -5.97 -14.50 6.42
N GLU A 323 -6.16 -15.72 5.93
CA GLU A 323 -5.73 -16.12 4.59
C GLU A 323 -6.43 -15.29 3.51
N LEU A 324 -7.74 -15.04 3.69
CA LEU A 324 -8.53 -14.18 2.81
C LEU A 324 -8.12 -12.70 2.90
N SER A 325 -7.79 -12.20 4.10
CA SER A 325 -7.27 -10.83 4.29
C SER A 325 -5.95 -10.64 3.56
N THR A 326 -5.08 -11.63 3.65
CA THR A 326 -3.81 -11.66 2.93
C THR A 326 -4.05 -11.73 1.43
N ALA A 327 -4.98 -12.55 0.94
CA ALA A 327 -5.35 -12.59 -0.48
C ALA A 327 -5.88 -11.23 -0.99
N LEU A 328 -6.66 -10.48 -0.19
CA LEU A 328 -7.15 -9.15 -0.57
C LEU A 328 -6.05 -8.07 -0.62
N SER A 329 -4.89 -8.29 0.00
CA SER A 329 -3.75 -7.36 -0.14
C SER A 329 -3.28 -7.21 -1.59
N PHE A 330 -3.54 -8.22 -2.43
CA PHE A 330 -3.34 -8.17 -3.88
C PHE A 330 -4.05 -6.98 -4.55
N LEU A 331 -5.24 -6.59 -4.08
CA LEU A 331 -5.95 -5.43 -4.63
C LEU A 331 -5.14 -4.15 -4.42
N SER A 332 -4.43 -4.03 -3.30
CA SER A 332 -3.49 -2.93 -3.09
C SER A 332 -2.34 -2.99 -4.09
N VAL A 333 -1.77 -4.17 -4.37
CA VAL A 333 -0.69 -4.39 -5.37
C VAL A 333 -1.11 -3.93 -6.76
N ILE A 334 -2.31 -4.34 -7.21
CA ILE A 334 -2.91 -3.84 -8.44
C ILE A 334 -3.05 -2.32 -8.39
N ASN A 335 -3.65 -1.78 -7.31
CA ASN A 335 -3.93 -0.35 -7.20
C ASN A 335 -2.66 0.51 -7.36
N GLY A 336 -1.54 0.13 -6.75
CA GLY A 336 -0.28 0.88 -6.87
C GLY A 336 0.37 0.81 -8.25
N THR A 337 0.09 -0.25 -9.02
CA THR A 337 0.59 -0.38 -10.38
C THR A 337 -0.29 0.40 -11.36
N ILE A 338 -1.62 0.32 -11.23
CA ILE A 338 -2.55 1.06 -12.10
C ILE A 338 -2.51 2.56 -11.83
N HIS A 339 -2.10 3.00 -10.64
CA HIS A 339 -2.05 4.42 -10.27
C HIS A 339 -1.24 5.27 -11.28
N LEU A 340 -0.08 4.77 -11.73
CA LEU A 340 0.69 5.38 -12.81
C LEU A 340 -0.13 5.53 -14.10
N LEU A 341 -0.82 4.46 -14.52
CA LEU A 341 -1.61 4.44 -15.74
C LEU A 341 -2.76 5.46 -15.66
N ILE A 342 -3.45 5.52 -14.52
CA ILE A 342 -4.53 6.47 -14.26
C ILE A 342 -4.03 7.89 -14.42
N ILE A 343 -2.91 8.23 -13.78
CA ILE A 343 -2.34 9.58 -13.87
C ILE A 343 -1.91 9.88 -15.31
N TYR A 344 -1.31 8.92 -16.01
CA TYR A 344 -0.93 9.09 -17.40
C TYR A 344 -2.12 9.44 -18.29
N PHE A 345 -3.23 8.71 -18.19
CA PHE A 345 -4.40 8.93 -19.04
C PHE A 345 -5.18 10.20 -18.66
N MET A 346 -5.31 10.50 -17.38
CA MET A 346 -6.19 11.57 -16.89
C MET A 346 -5.49 12.92 -16.69
N CYS A 347 -4.17 12.96 -16.48
CA CYS A 347 -3.45 14.20 -16.18
C CYS A 347 -2.71 14.76 -17.40
N SER A 348 -3.20 15.87 -17.97
CA SER A 348 -2.56 16.53 -19.12
C SER A 348 -1.16 17.05 -18.80
N GLU A 349 -0.97 17.61 -17.60
CA GLU A 349 0.32 18.13 -17.15
C GLU A 349 1.36 17.03 -16.97
N TYR A 350 0.92 15.83 -16.57
CA TYR A 350 1.78 14.65 -16.49
C TYR A 350 2.30 14.27 -17.88
N ARG A 351 1.41 14.15 -18.88
CA ARG A 351 1.81 13.84 -20.27
C ARG A 351 2.66 14.94 -20.91
N LYS A 352 2.39 16.21 -20.59
CA LYS A 352 3.20 17.35 -21.03
C LYS A 352 4.60 17.27 -20.42
N THR A 353 4.70 16.92 -19.14
CA THR A 353 5.98 16.75 -18.44
C THR A 353 6.79 15.61 -19.05
N ILE A 354 6.17 14.47 -19.37
CA ILE A 354 6.83 13.37 -20.11
C ILE A 354 7.38 13.87 -21.45
N ARG A 355 6.56 14.52 -22.26
CA ARG A 355 7.00 15.07 -23.56
C ARG A 355 8.18 16.02 -23.38
N CYS A 356 8.14 16.93 -22.41
CA CYS A 356 9.25 17.84 -22.12
C CYS A 356 10.53 17.14 -21.62
N MET A 357 10.42 15.96 -21.01
CA MET A 357 11.59 15.17 -20.58
C MET A 357 12.30 14.52 -21.77
N PHE A 358 11.56 14.09 -22.79
CA PHE A 358 12.11 13.42 -23.99
C PHE A 358 12.36 14.36 -25.18
N CYS A 359 11.64 15.49 -25.27
CA CYS A 359 11.92 16.53 -26.25
C CYS A 359 13.25 17.20 -25.90
N ARG A 360 14.32 16.83 -26.61
CA ARG A 360 15.59 17.56 -26.64
C ARG A 360 15.26 19.03 -26.94
N LYS A 361 15.46 19.94 -25.98
CA LYS A 361 15.32 21.38 -26.24
C LYS A 361 16.22 21.71 -27.43
N SER A 362 15.63 22.01 -28.58
CA SER A 362 16.39 22.72 -29.62
C SER A 362 16.88 24.00 -28.95
N LYS A 363 18.20 24.23 -28.96
CA LYS A 363 18.75 25.51 -28.47
C LYS A 363 17.98 26.62 -29.20
N PRO A 364 17.47 27.64 -28.51
CA PRO A 364 16.93 28.79 -29.23
C PRO A 364 18.06 29.30 -30.12
N SER A 365 17.81 29.34 -31.42
CA SER A 365 18.67 30.05 -32.35
C SER A 365 18.74 31.48 -31.87
N ILE A 366 19.91 31.89 -31.41
CA ILE A 366 20.24 33.31 -31.25
C ILE A 366 20.33 33.82 -32.69
N SER A 367 19.19 34.19 -33.26
CA SER A 367 19.09 34.85 -34.55
C SER A 367 18.20 36.05 -34.38
N ALA A 368 18.86 37.13 -33.96
CA ALA A 368 18.59 38.53 -34.28
C ALA A 368 17.14 38.88 -34.64
N ILE A 369 16.40 39.40 -33.66
CA ILE A 369 15.56 40.56 -33.95
C ILE A 369 16.35 41.74 -33.41
N THR A 370 17.14 42.29 -34.31
CA THR A 370 17.82 43.59 -34.20
C THR A 370 16.82 44.62 -33.70
N LEU A 371 17.21 45.34 -32.65
CA LEU A 371 16.58 46.57 -32.22
C LEU A 371 16.49 47.53 -33.41
N THR A 372 15.31 47.68 -34.01
CA THR A 372 15.00 48.91 -34.74
C THR A 372 14.58 49.94 -33.71
N GLU A 373 15.59 50.63 -33.19
CA GLU A 373 15.46 51.95 -32.57
C GLU A 373 14.88 52.92 -33.61
N THR A 374 13.59 53.24 -33.48
CA THR A 374 12.97 54.52 -33.84
C THR A 374 11.56 54.42 -33.25
N GLY A 375 11.24 54.99 -32.09
CA GLY A 375 11.43 56.39 -31.77
C GLY A 375 10.27 57.18 -32.38
N ASN A 376 9.15 57.28 -31.64
CA ASN A 376 8.42 58.53 -31.47
C ASN A 376 7.32 58.37 -30.42
N MET A 377 7.65 58.87 -29.24
CA MET A 377 6.73 59.24 -28.18
C MET A 377 6.04 60.57 -28.49
N THR A 378 4.97 60.82 -27.73
CA THR A 378 4.31 62.10 -27.45
C THR A 378 3.16 62.51 -28.37
N HIS A 379 1.96 62.04 -28.02
CA HIS A 379 0.74 62.82 -28.20
C HIS A 379 0.35 63.37 -26.81
N ASN A 380 0.82 64.58 -26.52
CA ASN A 380 0.38 65.33 -25.35
C ASN A 380 0.28 66.80 -25.75
N THR A 381 -0.94 67.25 -26.06
CA THR A 381 -1.25 68.67 -26.09
C THR A 381 -2.66 68.87 -25.58
N LYS A 382 -2.66 69.23 -24.30
CA LYS A 382 -3.74 69.86 -23.57
C LYS A 382 -3.90 71.32 -24.04
N ASN A 383 -5.15 71.77 -23.98
CA ASN A 383 -5.62 73.08 -23.54
C ASN A 383 -5.70 74.28 -24.50
N THR A 384 -6.83 74.98 -24.30
CA THR A 384 -7.11 76.44 -24.42
C THR A 384 -7.23 76.97 -25.86
N ILE A 385 -8.31 77.66 -26.27
CA ILE A 385 -9.33 78.50 -25.60
C ILE A 385 -10.72 78.17 -26.13
#